data_AF-A0A1H7V2X0-F1
#
_entry.id   AF-A0A1H7V2X0-F1
#
_cell.length_a   1.000
_cell.length_b   1.000
_cell.length_c   1.000
_cell.angle_alpha   90.00
_cell.angle_beta   90.00
_cell.angle_gamma   90.00
#
_symmetry.space_group_name_H-M   'P 1'
#
loop_
_entity.id
_entity.type
_entity.pdbx_description
1 polymer ?
#
loop_
_entity_poly.entity_id
_entity_poly.type
_entity_poly.pdbx_seq_one_letter_code
_entity_poly.pdbx_strand_id
1 'polypeptide(L)'
;MTRATPAPETVTVHVPFRLVKRGGRKEMHLPDGASRQHKIDNTLVKAVARAFRWKRMLETGEFASISEVARSEGIAFTYMARVLRLSLLSPEVVDAIMSGQHHSHISLAKLMDPFPLNWAEQETFWLSERQNPESE
;
A
#
# COMPACT_ATOMS: atom_id res chain seq x y z
N MET A 1 5.87 -5.54 -61.30
CA MET A 1 5.06 -6.28 -60.30
C MET A 1 5.96 -6.58 -59.11
N THR A 2 5.85 -5.82 -58.02
CA THR A 2 6.73 -5.95 -56.85
C THR A 2 6.10 -6.94 -55.88
N ARG A 3 6.75 -8.10 -55.69
CA ARG A 3 6.25 -9.18 -54.82
C ARG A 3 6.42 -8.78 -53.36
N ALA A 4 5.31 -8.69 -52.62
CA ALA A 4 5.32 -8.38 -51.19
C ALA A 4 5.99 -9.53 -50.41
N THR A 5 6.90 -9.18 -49.51
CA THR A 5 7.58 -10.12 -48.60
C THR A 5 6.56 -10.73 -47.63
N PRO A 6 6.50 -12.07 -47.47
CA PRO A 6 5.57 -12.70 -46.54
C PRO A 6 5.94 -12.33 -45.10
N ALA A 7 4.94 -11.93 -44.31
CA ALA A 7 5.12 -11.67 -42.88
C ALA A 7 5.49 -12.99 -42.15
N PRO A 8 6.34 -12.93 -41.11
CA PRO A 8 6.74 -14.13 -40.37
C PRO A 8 5.54 -14.79 -39.69
N GLU A 9 5.48 -16.12 -39.73
CA GLU A 9 4.42 -16.93 -39.09
C GLU A 9 4.47 -16.91 -37.56
N THR A 10 5.57 -16.44 -36.96
CA THR A 10 5.73 -16.38 -35.50
C THR A 10 6.41 -15.09 -35.08
N VAL A 11 5.82 -14.44 -34.09
CA VAL A 11 6.36 -13.25 -33.43
C VAL A 11 6.71 -13.62 -32.00
N THR A 12 7.99 -13.53 -31.64
CA THR A 12 8.48 -13.75 -30.27
C THR A 12 8.60 -12.40 -29.57
N VAL A 13 7.90 -12.22 -28.46
CA VAL A 13 7.98 -11.01 -27.64
C VAL A 13 8.67 -11.33 -26.32
N HIS A 14 9.76 -10.61 -26.04
CA HIS A 14 10.45 -10.66 -24.75
C HIS A 14 9.91 -9.55 -23.85
N VAL A 15 9.17 -9.93 -22.80
CA VAL A 15 8.65 -8.98 -21.81
C VAL A 15 9.42 -9.17 -20.51
N PRO A 16 10.20 -8.18 -20.06
CA PRO A 16 10.81 -8.25 -18.73
C PRO A 16 9.71 -8.17 -17.66
N PHE A 17 9.78 -8.98 -16.61
CA PHE A 17 8.87 -8.86 -15.47
C PHE A 17 9.56 -9.28 -14.17
N ARG A 18 9.04 -8.82 -13.03
CA ARG A 18 9.51 -9.19 -11.69
C ARG A 18 8.36 -9.78 -10.88
N LEU A 19 8.56 -10.91 -10.22
CA LEU A 19 7.58 -11.48 -9.28
C LEU A 19 7.89 -10.97 -7.87
N VAL A 20 6.93 -10.31 -7.24
CA VAL A 20 7.03 -9.89 -5.84
C VAL A 20 5.99 -10.60 -4.98
N LYS A 21 6.24 -10.67 -3.67
CA LYS A 21 5.27 -11.18 -2.70
C LYS A 21 4.70 -10.04 -1.86
N ARG A 22 3.37 -9.85 -1.90
CA ARG A 22 2.65 -8.89 -1.04
C ARG A 22 1.55 -9.62 -0.28
N GLY A 23 1.66 -9.67 1.05
CA GLY A 23 0.68 -10.34 1.91
C GLY A 23 0.45 -11.83 1.58
N GLY A 24 1.49 -12.55 1.14
CA GLY A 24 1.41 -13.95 0.73
C GLY A 24 0.94 -14.18 -0.71
N ARG A 25 0.48 -13.15 -1.43
CA ARG A 25 0.12 -13.23 -2.85
C ARG A 25 1.33 -12.94 -3.73
N LYS A 26 1.48 -13.69 -4.84
CA LYS A 26 2.46 -13.42 -5.89
C LYS A 26 1.89 -12.38 -6.84
N GLU A 27 2.60 -11.29 -7.04
CA GLU A 27 2.22 -10.18 -7.91
C GLU A 27 3.29 -9.99 -8.99
N MET A 28 2.87 -9.76 -10.24
CA MET A 28 3.75 -9.56 -11.38
C MET A 28 3.93 -8.06 -11.64
N HIS A 29 5.15 -7.57 -11.44
CA HIS A 29 5.55 -6.22 -11.78
C HIS A 29 6.04 -6.18 -13.22
N LEU A 30 5.28 -5.50 -14.07
CA LEU A 30 5.64 -5.19 -15.46
C LEU A 30 6.69 -4.05 -15.53
N PRO A 31 7.40 -3.88 -16.67
CA PRO A 31 8.37 -2.80 -16.89
C PRO A 31 7.72 -1.42 -16.85
N ASP A 32 8.54 -0.39 -16.63
CA ASP A 32 8.10 0.99 -16.63
C ASP A 32 7.46 1.36 -17.98
N GLY A 33 6.26 1.94 -17.95
CA GLY A 33 5.45 2.26 -19.14
C GLY A 33 4.32 1.27 -19.45
N ALA A 34 4.30 0.09 -18.84
CA ALA A 34 3.11 -0.76 -18.87
C ALA A 34 2.03 -0.17 -17.95
N SER A 35 0.80 -0.03 -18.46
CA SER A 35 -0.36 0.41 -17.67
C SER A 35 -0.56 -0.53 -16.47
N ARG A 36 -0.05 -0.13 -15.29
CA ARG A 36 -0.43 -0.74 -14.03
C ARG A 36 -1.78 -0.15 -13.66
N GLN A 37 -2.84 -0.95 -13.79
CA GLN A 37 -4.03 -0.68 -13.00
C GLN A 37 -3.65 -0.93 -11.54
N HIS A 38 -3.29 0.13 -10.82
CA HIS A 38 -3.03 0.05 -9.39
C HIS A 38 -4.31 -0.43 -8.70
N LYS A 39 -4.32 -1.71 -8.31
CA LYS A 39 -5.47 -2.31 -7.65
C LYS A 39 -5.46 -1.87 -6.20
N ILE A 40 -6.60 -1.33 -5.74
CA ILE A 40 -6.78 -0.94 -4.34
C ILE A 40 -6.40 -2.11 -3.42
N ASP A 41 -5.44 -1.87 -2.52
CA ASP A 41 -5.07 -2.85 -1.50
C ASP A 41 -6.13 -2.83 -0.39
N ASN A 42 -7.14 -3.70 -0.54
CA ASN A 42 -8.23 -3.85 0.42
C ASN A 42 -7.74 -4.14 1.84
N THR A 43 -6.56 -4.74 2.01
CA THR A 43 -5.99 -5.00 3.35
C THR A 43 -5.59 -3.69 3.99
N LEU A 44 -4.97 -2.81 3.21
CA LEU A 44 -4.51 -1.51 3.65
C LEU A 44 -5.68 -0.58 3.95
N VAL A 45 -6.67 -0.53 3.05
CA VAL A 45 -7.91 0.23 3.24
C VAL A 45 -8.62 -0.21 4.53
N LYS A 46 -8.78 -1.52 4.75
CA LYS A 46 -9.41 -2.04 5.97
C LYS A 46 -8.62 -1.72 7.23
N ALA A 47 -7.28 -1.72 7.18
CA ALA A 47 -6.45 -1.38 8.32
C ALA A 47 -6.63 0.09 8.72
N VAL A 48 -6.59 1.00 7.74
CA VAL A 48 -6.83 2.44 7.98
C VAL A 48 -8.25 2.66 8.50
N ALA A 49 -9.27 2.06 7.86
CA ALA A 49 -10.66 2.18 8.32
C ALA A 49 -10.85 1.68 9.77
N ARG A 50 -10.20 0.57 10.15
CA ARG A 50 -10.20 0.07 11.53
C ARG A 50 -9.54 1.06 12.50
N ALA A 51 -8.39 1.61 12.13
CA ALA A 51 -7.69 2.59 12.95
C ALA A 51 -8.60 3.79 13.29
N PHE A 52 -9.27 4.36 12.29
CA PHE A 52 -10.20 5.48 12.50
C PHE A 52 -11.46 5.06 13.27
N ARG A 53 -12.01 3.86 13.04
CA ARG A 53 -13.14 3.33 13.83
C ARG A 53 -12.78 3.21 15.31
N TRP A 54 -11.63 2.60 15.62
CA TRP A 54 -11.17 2.42 16.99
C TRP A 54 -10.84 3.74 17.67
N LYS A 55 -10.18 4.67 16.95
CA LYS A 55 -9.96 6.04 17.43
C LYS A 55 -11.28 6.71 17.81
N ARG A 56 -12.31 6.62 16.97
CA ARG A 56 -13.63 7.19 17.26
C ARG A 56 -14.28 6.58 18.50
N MET A 57 -14.19 5.26 18.69
CA MET A 57 -14.74 4.60 19.89
C MET A 57 -14.05 5.08 21.18
N LEU A 58 -12.75 5.39 21.11
CA LEU A 58 -12.02 5.99 22.23
C LEU A 58 -12.42 7.46 22.44
N GLU A 59 -12.49 8.26 21.38
CA GLU A 59 -12.83 9.69 21.44
C GLU A 59 -14.26 9.95 21.90
N THR A 60 -15.19 9.04 21.59
CA THR A 60 -16.59 9.10 22.05
C THR A 60 -16.77 8.59 23.48
N GLY A 61 -15.74 7.99 24.07
CA GLY A 61 -15.82 7.39 25.40
C GLY A 61 -16.63 6.09 25.46
N GLU A 62 -16.93 5.46 24.31
CA GLU A 62 -17.55 4.13 24.27
C GLU A 62 -16.69 3.08 25.01
N PHE A 63 -15.37 3.27 24.96
CA PHE A 63 -14.40 2.51 25.74
C PHE A 63 -13.42 3.47 26.43
N ALA A 64 -13.01 3.13 27.66
CA ALA A 64 -12.12 3.97 28.46
C ALA A 64 -10.65 3.83 28.08
N SER A 65 -10.27 2.73 27.40
CA SER A 65 -8.88 2.49 27.01
C SER A 65 -8.74 1.59 25.78
N ILE A 66 -7.57 1.66 25.14
CA ILE A 66 -7.19 0.76 24.04
C ILE A 66 -7.27 -0.71 24.46
N SER A 67 -6.93 -1.02 25.72
CA SER A 67 -6.99 -2.38 26.26
C SER A 67 -8.41 -2.95 26.29
N GLU A 68 -9.41 -2.11 26.55
CA GLU A 68 -10.82 -2.53 26.53
C GLU A 68 -11.31 -2.77 25.10
N VAL A 69 -10.95 -1.89 24.16
CA VAL A 69 -11.25 -2.08 22.73
C VAL A 69 -10.59 -3.36 22.21
N ALA A 70 -9.34 -3.61 22.60
CA ALA A 70 -8.61 -4.81 22.21
C ALA A 70 -9.31 -6.09 22.69
N ARG A 71 -9.77 -6.08 23.95
CA ARG A 71 -10.52 -7.20 24.53
C ARG A 71 -11.88 -7.40 23.85
N SER A 72 -12.62 -6.33 23.56
CA SER A 72 -13.94 -6.42 22.92
C SER A 72 -13.86 -6.90 21.47
N GLU A 73 -12.82 -6.50 20.73
CA GLU A 73 -12.60 -6.92 19.34
C GLU A 73 -11.87 -8.28 19.24
N GLY A 74 -11.39 -8.85 20.36
CA GLY A 74 -10.64 -10.12 20.38
C GLY A 74 -9.26 -10.01 19.71
N ILE A 75 -8.64 -8.84 19.78
CA ILE A 75 -7.38 -8.53 19.11
C ILE A 75 -6.28 -8.29 20.15
N ALA A 76 -5.05 -8.74 19.87
CA ALA A 76 -3.92 -8.48 20.74
C ALA A 76 -3.65 -6.97 20.89
N PHE A 77 -3.49 -6.50 22.12
CA PHE A 77 -3.23 -5.08 22.45
C PHE A 77 -2.12 -4.47 21.58
N THR A 78 -0.96 -5.13 21.50
CA THR A 78 0.20 -4.63 20.75
C THR A 78 -0.09 -4.46 19.26
N TYR A 79 -0.87 -5.37 18.67
CA TYR A 79 -1.27 -5.25 17.27
C TYR A 79 -2.26 -4.09 17.08
N MET A 80 -3.26 -3.99 17.95
CA MET A 80 -4.23 -2.89 17.92
C MET A 80 -3.56 -1.53 18.06
N ALA A 81 -2.61 -1.39 18.99
CA ALA A 81 -1.86 -0.15 19.18
C ALA A 81 -1.07 0.26 17.92
N ARG A 82 -0.45 -0.71 17.22
CA ARG A 82 0.26 -0.45 15.95
C ARG A 82 -0.70 -0.02 14.84
N VAL A 83 -1.86 -0.66 14.74
CA VAL A 83 -2.88 -0.28 13.74
C VAL A 83 -3.52 1.08 14.09
N LEU A 84 -3.78 1.37 15.36
CA LEU A 84 -4.29 2.67 15.80
C LEU A 84 -3.37 3.81 15.37
N ARG A 85 -2.04 3.61 15.35
CA ARG A 85 -1.10 4.62 14.85
C ARG A 85 -1.37 5.03 13.41
N LEU A 86 -2.01 4.19 12.58
CA LEU A 86 -2.38 4.57 11.21
C LEU A 86 -3.37 5.74 11.16
N SER A 87 -4.07 6.06 12.26
CA SER A 87 -4.89 7.28 12.35
C SER A 87 -4.07 8.58 12.45
N LEU A 88 -2.74 8.47 12.54
CA LEU A 88 -1.79 9.60 12.55
C LEU A 88 -1.17 9.87 11.18
N LEU A 89 -1.58 9.12 10.15
CA LEU A 89 -1.16 9.38 8.78
C LEU A 89 -1.69 10.74 8.31
N SER A 90 -0.93 11.41 7.46
CA SER A 90 -1.38 12.64 6.83
C SER A 90 -2.60 12.37 5.94
N PRO A 91 -3.50 13.35 5.78
CA PRO A 91 -4.66 13.21 4.90
C PRO A 91 -4.27 12.76 3.48
N GLU A 92 -3.21 13.32 2.91
CA GLU A 92 -2.71 12.98 1.58
C GLU A 92 -2.27 11.51 1.47
N VAL A 93 -1.61 10.98 2.51
CA VAL A 93 -1.23 9.56 2.53
C VAL A 93 -2.46 8.66 2.65
N VAL A 94 -3.47 9.07 3.44
CA VAL A 94 -4.74 8.34 3.53
C VAL A 94 -5.46 8.34 2.18
N ASP A 95 -5.53 9.48 1.51
CA ASP A 95 -6.18 9.61 0.20
C ASP A 95 -5.48 8.77 -0.87
N ALA A 96 -4.14 8.76 -0.91
CA ALA A 96 -3.36 7.89 -1.79
C ALA A 96 -3.62 6.39 -1.53
N ILE A 97 -3.85 6.00 -0.28
CA ILE A 97 -4.22 4.63 0.09
C ILE A 97 -5.63 4.29 -0.42
N MET A 98 -6.59 5.19 -0.22
CA MET A 98 -8.00 4.99 -0.59
C MET A 98 -8.22 5.00 -2.10
N SER A 99 -7.52 5.86 -2.82
CA SER A 99 -7.58 5.97 -4.28
C SER A 99 -6.82 4.86 -5.01
N GLY A 100 -6.02 4.08 -4.28
CA GLY A 100 -5.12 3.10 -4.87
C GLY A 100 -3.93 3.74 -5.61
N GLN A 101 -3.79 5.07 -5.59
CA GLN A 101 -2.70 5.82 -6.24
C GLN A 101 -1.42 5.84 -5.38
N HIS A 102 -1.19 4.78 -4.62
CA HIS A 102 0.02 4.65 -3.83
C HIS A 102 1.10 3.91 -4.60
N HIS A 103 2.32 4.43 -4.49
CA HIS A 103 3.52 3.80 -5.00
C HIS A 103 3.73 2.42 -4.35
N SER A 104 4.44 1.52 -5.05
CA SER A 104 4.65 0.13 -4.62
C SER A 104 5.33 -0.02 -3.25
N HIS A 105 5.93 1.04 -2.69
CA HIS A 105 6.55 1.00 -1.38
C HIS A 105 5.59 1.19 -0.20
N ILE A 106 4.38 1.70 -0.39
CA ILE A 106 3.38 1.77 0.69
C ILE A 106 2.73 0.39 0.82
N SER A 107 2.93 -0.25 1.98
CA SER A 107 2.32 -1.53 2.31
C SER A 107 1.95 -1.57 3.79
N LEU A 108 0.99 -2.42 4.15
CA LEU A 108 0.61 -2.58 5.56
C LEU A 108 1.82 -2.97 6.42
N ALA A 109 2.69 -3.87 5.93
CA ALA A 109 3.87 -4.29 6.67
C ALA A 109 4.75 -3.10 7.07
N LYS A 110 5.07 -2.19 6.13
CA LYS A 110 5.90 -1.02 6.43
C LYS A 110 5.19 0.01 7.31
N LEU A 111 3.89 0.20 7.12
CA LEU A 111 3.11 1.13 7.97
C LEU A 111 2.96 0.65 9.42
N MET A 112 3.16 -0.64 9.66
CA MET A 112 3.19 -1.21 11.00
C MET A 112 4.53 -0.98 11.73
N ASP A 113 5.57 -0.48 11.03
CA ASP A 113 6.86 -0.06 11.60
C ASP A 113 6.85 1.45 11.89
N PRO A 114 7.62 1.96 12.88
CA PRO A 114 7.69 3.39 13.18
C PRO A 114 7.84 4.28 11.94
N PHE A 115 7.00 5.32 11.86
CA PHE A 115 7.02 6.31 10.80
C PHE A 115 6.99 7.73 11.39
N PRO A 116 7.47 8.74 10.64
CA PRO A 116 7.52 10.13 11.11
C PRO A 116 6.15 10.66 11.56
N LEU A 117 6.09 11.44 12.64
CA LEU A 117 4.82 12.06 13.07
C LEU A 117 4.52 13.36 12.29
N ASN A 118 5.54 14.01 11.75
CA ASN A 118 5.36 15.20 10.93
C ASN A 118 4.77 14.83 9.56
N TRP A 119 3.67 15.47 9.16
CA TRP A 119 2.99 15.15 7.90
C TRP A 119 3.82 15.47 6.65
N ALA A 120 4.59 16.55 6.62
CA ALA A 120 5.46 16.86 5.49
C ALA A 120 6.56 15.79 5.31
N GLU A 121 7.09 15.28 6.43
CA GLU A 121 8.03 14.15 6.40
C GLU A 121 7.35 12.86 5.95
N GLN A 122 6.10 12.60 6.37
CA GLN A 122 5.32 11.45 5.91
C GLN A 122 5.05 11.51 4.41
N GLU A 123 4.61 12.66 3.90
CA GLU A 123 4.34 12.87 2.47
C GLU A 123 5.62 12.68 1.66
N THR A 124 6.74 13.27 2.11
CA THR A 124 8.04 13.05 1.47
C THR A 124 8.45 11.57 1.53
N PHE A 125 8.23 10.88 2.65
CA PHE A 125 8.65 9.50 2.82
C PHE A 125 7.80 8.50 2.02
N TRP A 126 6.48 8.71 1.97
CA TRP A 126 5.51 7.79 1.39
C TRP A 126 5.06 8.16 -0.02
N LEU A 127 4.97 9.45 -0.34
CA LEU A 127 4.48 9.93 -1.63
C LEU A 127 5.60 10.32 -2.59
N SER A 128 6.85 10.42 -2.16
CA SER A 128 7.95 10.61 -3.11
C SER A 128 8.06 9.44 -4.09
N GLU A 129 8.21 9.78 -5.36
CA GLU A 129 8.72 8.87 -6.38
C GLU A 129 10.18 8.56 -6.03
N ARG A 130 10.44 7.58 -5.15
CA ARG A 130 11.78 7.02 -5.10
C ARG A 130 12.03 6.29 -6.40
N GLN A 131 12.67 6.97 -7.35
CA GLN A 131 13.41 6.34 -8.43
C GLN A 131 14.28 5.26 -7.80
N ASN A 132 14.11 4.02 -8.24
CA ASN A 132 14.94 2.89 -7.83
C ASN A 132 16.36 3.14 -8.37
N PRO A 133 17.39 3.44 -7.55
CA PRO A 133 18.75 3.45 -8.04
C PRO A 133 19.24 2.01 -7.98
N GLU A 134 18.88 1.21 -8.98
CA GLU A 134 19.59 -0.04 -9.28
C GLU A 134 19.95 0.00 -10.76
N SER A 135 21.04 0.71 -11.03
CA SER A 135 21.79 0.67 -12.28
C SER A 135 23.26 0.91 -11.92
N GLU A 136 23.88 -0.07 -11.28
CA GLU A 136 25.31 -0.39 -11.44
C GLU A 136 25.56 -1.87 -11.11
#